data_AF-A0A943ZZS3-F1
#
_entry.id   AF-A0A943ZZS3-F1
#
_cell.length_a   1.000
_cell.length_b   1.000
_cell.length_c   1.000
_cell.angle_alpha   90.00
_cell.angle_beta   90.00
_cell.angle_gamma   90.00
#
_symmetry.space_group_name_H-M   'P 1'
#
loop_
_entity.id
_entity.type
_entity.pdbx_description
1 polymer ?
#
loop_
_entity_poly.entity_id
_entity_poly.type
_entity_poly.pdbx_seq_one_letter_code
_entity_poly.pdbx_strand_id
1 'polypeptide(L)' 'MKCEKIFNKACEEKMNGNTERAYELFAEVVHDYPGTIFAIYANDEMMRLSVNNAKDSYTPSYVEEEAIA' A
#
# COMPACT_ATOMS: atom_id res chain seq x y z
N MET A 1 -11.00 -11.89 16.32
CA MET A 1 -10.69 -10.62 17.05
C MET A 1 -11.19 -9.41 16.24
N LYS A 2 -11.28 -8.17 16.78
CA LYS A 2 -11.78 -7.01 15.98
C LYS A 2 -10.80 -6.64 14.84
N CYS A 3 -9.51 -6.58 15.12
CA CYS A 3 -8.46 -6.30 14.12
C CYS A 3 -8.42 -7.32 12.97
N GLU A 4 -8.64 -8.61 13.27
CA GLU A 4 -8.72 -9.68 12.28
C GLU A 4 -9.85 -9.45 11.27
N LYS A 5 -11.02 -9.00 11.73
CA LYS A 5 -12.15 -8.69 10.83
C LYS A 5 -11.84 -7.51 9.92
N ILE A 6 -11.18 -6.47 10.45
CA ILE A 6 -10.77 -5.30 9.66
C ILE A 6 -9.71 -5.71 8.64
N PHE A 7 -8.73 -6.52 9.05
CA PHE A 7 -7.70 -7.07 8.17
C PHE A 7 -8.31 -7.90 7.03
N ASN A 8 -9.23 -8.82 7.34
CA ASN A 8 -9.89 -9.64 6.31
C ASN A 8 -10.67 -8.78 5.32
N LYS A 9 -11.38 -7.75 5.81
CA LYS A 9 -12.07 -6.80 4.94
C LYS A 9 -11.09 -6.03 4.04
N ALA A 10 -9.94 -5.60 4.58
CA ALA A 10 -8.90 -4.95 3.78
C ALA A 10 -8.40 -5.86 2.63
N CYS A 11 -8.23 -7.16 2.91
CA CYS A 11 -7.90 -8.15 1.89
C CYS A 11 -9.00 -8.30 0.83
N GLU A 12 -10.27 -8.31 1.22
CA GLU A 12 -11.41 -8.35 0.28
C GLU A 12 -11.43 -7.13 -0.64
N GLU A 13 -11.28 -5.91 -0.08
CA GLU A 13 -11.19 -4.68 -0.88
C GLU A 13 -10.02 -4.71 -1.86
N LYS A 14 -8.86 -5.19 -1.41
CA LYS A 14 -7.68 -5.38 -2.28
C LYS A 14 -7.97 -6.36 -3.42
N MET A 15 -8.63 -7.49 -3.13
CA MET A 15 -8.99 -8.50 -4.14
C MET A 15 -10.00 -7.95 -5.17
N ASN A 16 -10.86 -7.03 -4.74
CA ASN A 16 -11.81 -6.33 -5.62
C ASN A 16 -11.17 -5.19 -6.43
N GLY A 17 -9.87 -4.92 -6.26
CA GLY A 17 -9.16 -3.83 -6.92
C GLY A 17 -9.31 -2.47 -6.25
N ASN A 18 -9.99 -2.39 -5.10
CA ASN A 18 -10.18 -1.16 -4.34
C ASN A 18 -8.94 -0.88 -3.46
N THR A 19 -7.80 -0.64 -4.10
CA THR A 19 -6.49 -0.57 -3.44
C THR A 19 -6.38 0.56 -2.42
N GLU A 20 -6.99 1.73 -2.69
CA GLU A 20 -7.04 2.85 -1.75
C GLU A 20 -7.81 2.46 -0.48
N ARG A 21 -8.99 1.87 -0.64
CA ARG A 21 -9.82 1.45 0.50
C ARG A 21 -9.16 0.34 1.31
N ALA A 22 -8.49 -0.59 0.64
CA ALA A 22 -7.69 -1.60 1.30
C ALA A 22 -6.57 -0.98 2.13
N TYR A 23 -5.86 0.00 1.58
CA TYR A 23 -4.78 0.70 2.28
C TYR A 23 -5.27 1.39 3.55
N GLU A 24 -6.40 2.11 3.50
CA GLU A 24 -7.00 2.76 4.67
C GLU A 24 -7.32 1.76 5.78
N LEU A 25 -7.90 0.61 5.44
CA LEU A 25 -8.24 -0.43 6.41
C LEU A 25 -7.00 -1.11 6.99
N PHE A 26 -5.95 -1.34 6.19
CA PHE A 26 -4.68 -1.82 6.71
C PHE A 26 -4.04 -0.81 7.67
N ALA A 27 -4.09 0.49 7.34
CA ALA A 27 -3.60 1.56 8.21
C ALA A 27 -4.37 1.60 9.56
N GLU A 28 -5.69 1.41 9.54
CA GLU A 28 -6.50 1.27 10.76
C GLU A 28 -6.01 0.11 11.64
N VAL A 29 -5.70 -1.05 11.05
CA VAL A 29 -5.17 -2.20 11.80
C VAL A 29 -3.82 -1.89 12.46
N VAL A 30 -2.92 -1.21 11.75
CA VAL A 30 -1.60 -0.83 12.26
C VAL A 30 -1.70 0.19 13.39
N HIS A 31 -2.55 1.21 13.22
CA HIS A 31 -2.70 2.31 14.18
C HIS A 31 -3.43 1.90 15.45
N ASP A 32 -4.57 1.21 15.32
CA ASP A 32 -5.46 0.94 16.47
C ASP A 32 -5.11 -0.37 17.20
N TYR A 33 -4.41 -1.30 16.54
CA TYR A 33 -4.04 -2.60 17.12
C TYR A 33 -2.54 -2.90 16.99
N PRO A 34 -1.65 -1.99 17.44
CA PRO A 34 -0.22 -2.19 17.37
C PRO A 34 0.20 -3.42 18.20
N GLY A 35 1.25 -4.10 17.75
CA GLY A 35 1.79 -5.30 18.41
C GLY A 35 1.01 -6.59 18.14
N THR A 36 -0.08 -6.54 17.38
CA THR A 36 -0.74 -7.76 16.89
C THR A 36 -0.04 -8.29 15.64
N ILE A 37 -0.15 -9.60 15.40
CA ILE A 37 0.36 -10.21 14.16
C ILE A 37 -0.31 -9.61 12.91
N PHE A 38 -1.58 -9.19 13.04
CA PHE A 38 -2.32 -8.53 11.96
C PHE A 38 -1.77 -7.15 11.62
N ALA A 39 -1.24 -6.39 12.59
CA ALA A 39 -0.57 -5.13 12.32
C ALA A 39 0.73 -5.32 11.52
N ILE A 40 1.47 -6.40 11.78
CA ILE A 40 2.66 -6.75 10.99
C ILE A 40 2.28 -7.03 9.54
N TYR A 41 1.28 -7.90 9.34
CA TYR A 41 0.81 -8.22 7.99
C TYR A 41 0.19 -7.03 7.27
N ALA A 42 -0.57 -6.19 7.97
CA ALA A 42 -1.16 -4.98 7.40
C ALA A 42 -0.10 -4.01 6.91
N ASN A 43 0.97 -3.82 7.69
CA ASN A 43 2.09 -2.96 7.30
C ASN A 43 2.81 -3.49 6.04
N ASP A 44 3.04 -4.79 5.95
CA ASP A 44 3.63 -5.41 4.74
C ASP A 44 2.75 -5.22 3.50
N GLU A 45 1.44 -5.34 3.66
CA GLU A 45 0.48 -5.11 2.58
C GLU A 45 0.43 -3.64 2.13
N MET A 46 0.49 -2.68 3.07
CA MET A 46 0.59 -1.25 2.76
C MET A 46 1.84 -0.93 1.93
N MET A 47 2.99 -1.52 2.29
CA MET A 47 4.23 -1.35 1.52
C MET A 47 4.08 -1.86 0.09
N ARG A 48 3.48 -3.03 -0.11
CA ARG A 48 3.23 -3.59 -1.46
C ARG A 48 2.30 -2.72 -2.29
N LEU A 49 1.23 -2.20 -1.69
CA LEU A 49 0.29 -1.30 -2.36
C LEU A 49 0.97 0.01 -2.77
N SER A 50 1.80 0.59 -1.90
CA SER A 50 2.54 1.83 -2.21
C SER A 50 3.53 1.67 -3.37
N VAL A 51 4.24 0.54 -3.45
CA VAL A 51 5.17 0.23 -4.55
C VAL A 51 4.44 0.02 -5.88
N ASN A 52 3.27 -0.62 -5.85
CA ASN A 52 2.47 -0.80 -7.06
C ASN A 52 1.96 0.55 -7.59
N ASN A 53 1.49 1.44 -6.71
CA ASN A 53 1.08 2.79 -7.11
C ASN A 53 2.26 3.63 -7.67
N ALA A 54 3.47 3.42 -7.17
CA ALA A 54 4.66 4.11 -7.66
C ALA A 54 5.10 3.67 -9.07
N LYS A 55 4.77 2.44 -9.51
CA LYS A 55 5.10 1.97 -10.87
C LYS A 55 4.29 2.69 -11.95
N ASP A 56 3.07 3.12 -11.64
CA ASP A 56 2.20 3.84 -12.58
C ASP A 56 2.61 5.31 -12.81
N SER A 57 3.58 5.82 -12.04
CA SER A 57 4.06 7.20 -12.11
C SER A 57 5.53 7.35 -12.56
N TYR A 58 6.19 6.25 -12.95
CA TYR A 58 7.55 6.33 -13.48
C TYR A 58 7.56 6.95 -14.89
N THR A 59 7.75 8.27 -14.95
CA THR A 59 8.17 8.98 -16.16
C THR A 59 9.69 9.08 -16.14
N PRO A 60 10.43 8.35 -16.98
CA PRO A 60 11.87 8.55 -17.11
C PRO A 60 12.11 9.91 -17.77
N SER A 61 12.48 10.91 -16.96
CA SER A 61 12.98 12.19 -17.46
C SER A 61 14.42 12.02 -17.94
N TYR A 62 14.60 11.52 -19.16
CA TYR A 62 15.86 11.72 -19.88
C TYR A 62 15.94 13.19 -20.28
N VAL A 63 16.69 13.98 -19.52
CA VAL A 63 17.22 15.24 -20.04
C VAL A 63 18.46 14.86 -20.82
N GLU A 64 18.33 14.71 -22.14
CA GLU A 64 19.51 14.77 -23.01
C GLU A 64 20.07 16.18 -22.87
N GLU A 65 21.14 16.35 -22.07
CA GLU A 65 21.95 17.54 -22.17
C GLU A 65 22.63 17.53 -23.55
N GLU A 66 22.01 18.24 -24.49
CA GLU A 66 22.58 18.53 -25.79
C GLU A 66 24.01 19.06 -25.62
N ALA A 67 24.93 18.41 -26.34
CA ALA A 67 26.33 18.79 -26.46
C ALA A 67 26.46 20.28 -26.80
N ILE A 68 27.16 21.02 -25.94
CA ILE A 68 27.64 22.36 -26.29
C ILE A 68 29.01 22.18 -26.96
N ALA A 69 29.07 22.64 -28.21
CA ALA A 69 30.17 22.51 -29.18
C ALA A 69 31.49 23.17 -28.76
#